data_AF-A0A542EQG8-F1
#
_entry.id   AF-A0A542EQG8-F1
#
_cell.length_a   1.000
_cell.length_b   1.000
_cell.length_c   1.000
_cell.angle_alpha   90.00
_cell.angle_beta   90.00
_cell.angle_gamma   90.00
#
_symmetry.space_group_name_H-M   'P 1'
#
loop_
_entity.id
_entity.type
_entity.pdbx_description
1 polymer ?
#
loop_
_entity_poly.entity_id
_entity_poly.type
_entity_poly.pdbx_seq_one_letter_code
_entity_poly.pdbx_strand_id
1 'polypeptide(L)'
;MLQTYVDNGVVPGLISLVSRGDETHLEIHGRMAYDGPELERDGLFRVSSFTKPITAAATMLLVDELRLSLDAPVADVLPELANPVVLRDPAGPIDDTVPAERAITARDLLTFRLGLGESDNPGLREREAELELHTFGPPLPRTPLKPDEWMRRFGTMPLQYQPGERWLYATGSHLLGVLISRVAGQPLEEFLHERVFEPLGMRDTGFTAADPARLTTAYVGGGRTRSGRGESVADCACFSGRRRRPDLDRGRLPRVYQDAARRRPPVACSRRGADDRPPHPATASGGRRLPRAGHRLGLRPVRQPGPVRLGRRARHAVVHDL
;
A
#
# COMPACT_ATOMS: atom_id res chain seq x y z
N MET A 1 -24.33 7.40 21.48
CA MET A 1 -22.90 7.14 21.79
C MET A 1 -21.98 7.80 20.76
N LEU A 2 -22.22 7.64 19.45
CA LEU A 2 -21.35 8.22 18.41
C LEU A 2 -21.40 9.75 18.34
N GLN A 3 -22.58 10.37 18.47
CA GLN A 3 -22.74 11.83 18.52
C GLN A 3 -21.82 12.50 19.56
N THR A 4 -21.61 11.87 20.71
CA THR A 4 -20.75 12.39 21.78
C THR A 4 -19.29 12.60 21.35
N TYR A 5 -18.78 11.86 20.37
CA TYR A 5 -17.43 12.09 19.82
C TYR A 5 -17.35 13.38 19.01
N VAL A 6 -18.44 13.75 18.33
CA VAL A 6 -18.56 15.03 17.61
C VAL A 6 -18.76 16.16 18.62
N ASP A 7 -19.68 16.01 19.58
CA ASP A 7 -19.98 17.04 20.59
C ASP A 7 -18.76 17.41 21.43
N ASN A 8 -17.91 16.42 21.74
CA ASN A 8 -16.67 16.63 22.50
C ASN A 8 -15.48 17.09 21.63
N GLY A 9 -15.69 17.28 20.31
CA GLY A 9 -14.65 17.74 19.38
C GLY A 9 -13.51 16.74 19.19
N VAL A 10 -13.78 15.44 19.30
CA VAL A 10 -12.78 14.37 19.06
C VAL A 10 -12.59 14.14 17.55
N VAL A 11 -13.69 14.19 16.81
CA VAL A 11 -13.71 14.14 15.35
C VAL A 11 -14.68 15.19 14.81
N PRO A 12 -14.44 15.77 13.62
CA PRO A 12 -15.35 16.75 13.02
C PRO A 12 -16.68 16.12 12.62
N GLY A 13 -16.66 14.86 12.17
CA GLY A 13 -17.81 14.10 11.74
C GLY A 13 -17.45 12.64 11.50
N LEU A 14 -18.48 11.79 11.43
CA LEU A 14 -18.35 10.36 11.20
C LEU A 14 -19.58 9.78 10.52
N ILE A 15 -19.39 8.65 9.85
CA ILE A 15 -20.46 7.80 9.32
C ILE A 15 -20.29 6.40 9.91
N SER A 16 -21.37 5.82 10.43
CA SER A 16 -21.42 4.44 10.88
C SER A 16 -22.52 3.69 10.15
N LEU A 17 -22.25 2.46 9.75
CA LEU A 17 -23.23 1.59 9.12
C LEU A 17 -23.14 0.17 9.69
N VAL A 18 -24.29 -0.38 10.06
CA VAL A 18 -24.46 -1.79 10.44
C VAL A 18 -25.56 -2.40 9.58
N SER A 19 -25.29 -3.53 8.94
CA SER A 19 -26.26 -4.24 8.10
C SER A 19 -26.42 -5.68 8.57
N ARG A 20 -27.65 -6.18 8.62
CA ARG A 20 -27.98 -7.57 8.93
C ARG A 20 -29.21 -8.01 8.14
N GLY A 21 -29.05 -8.99 7.26
CA GLY A 21 -30.10 -9.35 6.30
C GLY A 21 -30.49 -8.12 5.48
N ASP A 22 -31.78 -7.83 5.42
CA ASP A 22 -32.33 -6.67 4.70
C ASP A 22 -32.34 -5.37 5.52
N GLU A 23 -31.95 -5.42 6.80
CA GLU A 23 -31.91 -4.25 7.67
C GLU A 23 -30.56 -3.54 7.59
N THR A 24 -30.59 -2.21 7.43
CA THR A 24 -29.41 -1.36 7.45
C THR A 24 -29.64 -0.15 8.35
N HIS A 25 -28.83 -0.04 9.40
CA HIS A 25 -28.77 1.13 10.26
C HIS A 25 -27.60 2.02 9.83
N LEU A 26 -27.90 3.28 9.52
CA LEU A 26 -26.94 4.29 9.11
C LEU A 26 -27.05 5.48 10.05
N GLU A 27 -25.93 5.86 10.65
CA GLU A 27 -25.80 7.08 11.45
C GLU A 27 -24.76 7.99 10.81
N ILE A 28 -25.10 9.27 10.68
CA ILE A 28 -24.22 10.32 10.16
C ILE A 28 -24.26 11.45 11.17
N HIS A 29 -23.08 11.86 11.64
CA HIS A 29 -22.95 12.91 12.66
C HIS A 29 -21.85 13.89 12.24
N GLY A 30 -22.07 15.18 12.49
CA GLY A 30 -21.06 16.21 12.34
C GLY A 30 -20.79 16.67 10.90
N ARG A 31 -19.55 17.10 10.66
CA ARG A 31 -19.11 17.88 9.50
C ARG A 31 -17.95 17.23 8.76
N MET A 32 -17.72 17.66 7.51
CA MET A 32 -16.57 17.20 6.70
C MET A 32 -15.20 17.70 7.22
N ALA A 33 -15.22 18.77 8.02
CA ALA A 33 -14.10 19.41 8.70
C ALA A 33 -14.66 20.16 9.92
N TYR A 34 -13.84 20.52 10.92
CA TYR A 34 -14.33 21.21 12.14
C TYR A 34 -15.06 22.53 11.83
N ASP A 35 -14.60 23.24 10.81
CA ASP A 35 -15.19 24.48 10.25
C ASP A 35 -15.85 24.26 8.89
N GLY A 36 -16.12 23.01 8.53
CA GLY A 36 -16.64 22.60 7.22
C GLY A 36 -18.16 22.51 7.14
N PRO A 37 -18.68 22.19 5.94
CA PRO A 37 -20.10 21.88 5.75
C PRO A 37 -20.50 20.61 6.53
N GLU A 38 -21.81 20.41 6.69
CA GLU A 38 -22.36 19.18 7.24
C GLU A 38 -21.87 17.95 6.46
N LEU A 39 -21.67 16.84 7.16
CA LEU A 39 -21.28 15.60 6.54
C LEU A 39 -22.52 14.94 5.92
N GLU A 40 -22.46 14.69 4.61
CA GLU A 40 -23.50 13.97 3.90
C GLU A 40 -23.18 12.48 3.76
N ARG A 41 -24.20 11.68 3.44
CA ARG A 41 -24.09 10.22 3.30
C ARG A 41 -23.04 9.77 2.29
N ASP A 42 -22.83 10.56 1.24
CA ASP A 42 -21.90 10.28 0.15
C ASP A 42 -20.55 11.01 0.31
N GLY A 43 -20.27 11.54 1.50
CA GLY A 43 -18.95 12.04 1.85
C GLY A 43 -17.86 11.00 1.59
N LEU A 44 -16.74 11.44 1.03
CA LEU A 44 -15.61 10.59 0.65
C LEU A 44 -14.55 10.59 1.75
N PHE A 45 -13.97 9.42 2.00
CA PHE A 45 -13.01 9.20 3.08
C PHE A 45 -11.74 8.55 2.55
N ARG A 46 -10.58 9.03 2.99
CA ARG A 46 -9.31 8.30 2.81
C ARG A 46 -9.33 7.08 3.73
N VAL A 47 -9.40 5.89 3.17
CA VAL A 47 -9.63 4.64 3.94
C VAL A 47 -8.35 3.90 4.33
N SER A 48 -7.20 4.37 3.86
CA SER A 48 -5.89 3.79 4.17
C SER A 48 -5.88 2.27 3.95
N SER A 49 -5.58 1.49 4.98
CA SER A 49 -5.38 0.05 4.95
C SER A 49 -6.63 -0.78 4.67
N PHE A 50 -7.83 -0.19 4.67
CA PHE A 50 -9.06 -0.85 4.20
C PHE A 50 -8.99 -1.26 2.73
N THR A 51 -8.01 -0.76 1.98
CA THR A 51 -7.70 -1.23 0.63
C THR A 51 -7.18 -2.67 0.60
N LYS A 52 -6.53 -3.14 1.68
CA LYS A 52 -5.94 -4.49 1.75
C LYS A 52 -6.96 -5.62 1.52
N PRO A 53 -8.13 -5.66 2.19
CA PRO A 53 -9.13 -6.69 1.90
C PRO A 53 -9.66 -6.62 0.46
N ILE A 54 -9.76 -5.44 -0.15
CA ILE A 54 -10.14 -5.28 -1.57
C ILE A 54 -9.07 -5.91 -2.47
N THR A 55 -7.79 -5.58 -2.25
CA THR A 55 -6.67 -6.18 -2.99
C THR A 55 -6.58 -7.69 -2.77
N ALA A 56 -6.86 -8.18 -1.56
CA ALA A 56 -6.89 -9.60 -1.25
C ALA A 56 -8.02 -10.32 -2.03
N ALA A 57 -9.24 -9.77 -2.04
CA ALA A 57 -10.34 -10.30 -2.83
C ALA A 57 -10.02 -10.32 -4.33
N ALA A 58 -9.44 -9.25 -4.86
CA ALA A 58 -8.99 -9.17 -6.25
C ALA A 58 -7.91 -10.22 -6.59
N THR A 59 -7.01 -10.50 -5.65
CA THR A 59 -6.02 -11.60 -5.80
C THR A 59 -6.73 -12.95 -5.85
N MET A 60 -7.72 -13.17 -4.99
CA MET A 60 -8.48 -14.43 -4.96
C MET A 60 -9.32 -14.65 -6.22
N LEU A 61 -9.80 -13.60 -6.89
CA LEU A 61 -10.42 -13.72 -8.22
C LEU A 61 -9.45 -14.35 -9.24
N LEU A 62 -8.18 -13.91 -9.25
CA LEU A 62 -7.18 -14.50 -10.14
C LEU A 62 -6.82 -15.95 -9.77
N VAL A 63 -6.93 -16.30 -8.49
CA VAL A 63 -6.77 -17.68 -8.01
C VAL A 63 -7.92 -18.57 -8.49
N ASP A 64 -9.16 -18.10 -8.36
CA ASP A 64 -10.36 -18.81 -8.82
C ASP A 64 -10.33 -19.04 -10.35
N GLU A 65 -9.82 -18.05 -11.09
CA GLU A 65 -9.58 -18.16 -12.54
C GLU A 65 -8.40 -19.05 -12.94
N LEU A 66 -7.69 -19.66 -11.98
CA LEU A 66 -6.48 -20.47 -12.19
C LEU A 66 -5.34 -19.71 -12.89
N ARG A 67 -5.34 -18.38 -12.82
CA ARG A 67 -4.28 -17.51 -13.36
C ARG A 67 -3.17 -17.25 -12.35
N LEU A 68 -3.44 -17.51 -11.07
CA LEU A 68 -2.50 -17.41 -9.97
C LEU A 68 -2.69 -18.64 -9.08
N SER A 69 -1.59 -19.22 -8.59
CA SER A 69 -1.64 -20.23 -7.53
C SER A 69 -1.19 -19.61 -6.21
N LEU A 70 -1.86 -19.98 -5.11
CA LEU A 70 -1.47 -19.54 -3.78
C LEU A 70 -0.08 -20.02 -3.36
N ASP A 71 0.31 -21.20 -3.84
CA ASP A 71 1.48 -21.93 -3.36
C ASP A 71 2.60 -22.02 -4.42
N ALA A 72 2.36 -21.48 -5.62
CA ALA A 72 3.43 -21.31 -6.61
C ALA A 72 4.34 -20.12 -6.25
N PRO A 73 5.63 -20.17 -6.64
CA PRO A 73 6.52 -19.03 -6.52
C PRO A 73 5.96 -17.79 -7.23
N VAL A 74 5.93 -16.64 -6.56
CA VAL A 74 5.56 -15.38 -7.22
C VAL A 74 6.62 -14.88 -8.19
N ALA A 75 7.83 -15.46 -8.13
CA ALA A 75 8.98 -15.11 -8.96
C ALA A 75 8.70 -15.24 -10.46
N ASP A 76 7.76 -16.10 -10.86
CA ASP A 76 7.33 -16.26 -12.26
C ASP A 76 6.72 -14.98 -12.82
N VAL A 77 6.18 -14.12 -11.96
CA VAL A 77 5.55 -12.82 -12.31
C VAL A 77 6.31 -11.62 -11.72
N LEU A 78 6.97 -11.84 -10.59
CA LEU A 78 7.78 -10.88 -9.84
C LEU A 78 9.24 -11.35 -9.79
N PRO A 79 9.97 -11.35 -10.92
CA PRO A 79 11.33 -11.88 -10.99
C PRO A 79 12.31 -11.19 -10.03
N GLU A 80 12.01 -9.97 -9.59
CA GLU A 80 12.75 -9.24 -8.57
C GLU A 80 12.77 -9.96 -7.20
N LEU A 81 11.89 -10.95 -6.99
CA LEU A 81 11.77 -11.76 -5.78
C LEU A 81 12.28 -13.21 -5.94
N ALA A 82 13.01 -13.52 -7.02
CA ALA A 82 13.41 -14.90 -7.35
C ALA A 82 14.46 -15.50 -6.40
N ASN A 83 15.39 -14.68 -5.90
CA ASN A 83 16.52 -15.14 -5.06
C ASN A 83 16.70 -14.22 -3.85
N PRO A 84 15.71 -14.14 -2.94
CA PRO A 84 15.83 -13.27 -1.78
C PRO A 84 16.89 -13.82 -0.82
N VAL A 85 17.59 -12.89 -0.18
CA VAL A 85 18.47 -13.16 0.96
C VAL A 85 17.76 -12.72 2.23
N VAL A 86 18.08 -13.37 3.35
CA VAL A 86 17.47 -13.18 4.66
C VAL A 86 18.56 -12.83 5.65
N LEU A 87 18.30 -11.90 6.57
CA LEU A 87 19.24 -11.61 7.66
C LEU A 87 19.53 -12.89 8.45
N ARG A 88 20.81 -13.13 8.77
CA ARG A 88 21.20 -14.25 9.64
C ARG A 88 20.64 -14.07 11.06
N ASP A 89 20.67 -12.83 11.53
CA ASP A 89 20.02 -12.39 12.77
C ASP A 89 19.04 -11.26 12.40
N PRO A 90 17.73 -11.40 12.69
CA PRO A 90 16.73 -10.36 12.44
C PRO A 90 17.04 -8.97 13.03
N ALA A 91 17.83 -8.92 14.11
CA ALA A 91 18.28 -7.69 14.76
C ALA A 91 19.70 -7.25 14.34
N GLY A 92 20.38 -8.08 13.54
CA GLY A 92 21.76 -7.90 13.13
C GLY A 92 21.96 -6.93 11.95
N PRO A 93 23.22 -6.79 11.49
CA PRO A 93 23.59 -6.00 10.32
C PRO A 93 22.89 -6.47 9.04
N ILE A 94 22.51 -5.54 8.15
CA ILE A 94 21.75 -5.87 6.93
C ILE A 94 22.57 -6.60 5.85
N ASP A 95 23.89 -6.62 5.98
CA ASP A 95 24.83 -7.27 5.07
C ASP A 95 25.20 -8.71 5.48
N ASP A 96 24.96 -9.11 6.73
CA ASP A 96 25.08 -10.52 7.16
C ASP A 96 23.80 -11.30 6.84
N THR A 97 23.84 -11.99 5.70
CA THR A 97 22.67 -12.68 5.15
C THR A 97 22.94 -14.15 4.80
N VAL A 98 21.85 -14.89 4.70
CA VAL A 98 21.76 -16.25 4.18
C VAL A 98 20.74 -16.30 3.04
N PRO A 99 20.83 -17.26 2.11
CA PRO A 99 19.76 -17.48 1.13
C PRO A 99 18.43 -17.81 1.82
N ALA A 100 17.31 -17.39 1.22
CA ALA A 100 16.01 -17.87 1.65
C ALA A 100 15.89 -19.39 1.43
N GLU A 101 15.27 -20.09 2.40
CA GLU A 101 15.13 -21.55 2.38
C GLU A 101 14.10 -22.04 1.35
N ARG A 102 13.18 -21.16 0.97
CA ARG A 102 12.14 -21.42 -0.04
C ARG A 102 11.74 -20.14 -0.77
N ALA A 103 11.07 -20.30 -1.90
CA ALA A 103 10.50 -19.18 -2.64
C ALA A 103 9.32 -18.52 -1.89
N ILE A 104 9.12 -17.23 -2.16
CA ILE A 104 7.95 -16.46 -1.72
C ILE A 104 6.75 -16.86 -2.58
N THR A 105 5.59 -17.02 -1.96
CA THR A 105 4.34 -17.42 -2.62
C THR A 105 3.27 -16.32 -2.51
N ALA A 106 2.20 -16.42 -3.30
CA ALA A 106 1.08 -15.48 -3.21
C ALA A 106 0.39 -15.55 -1.82
N ARG A 107 0.38 -16.74 -1.20
CA ARG A 107 -0.06 -16.93 0.19
C ARG A 107 0.76 -16.12 1.17
N ASP A 108 2.08 -16.06 1.01
CA ASP A 108 2.96 -15.26 1.87
C ASP A 108 2.65 -13.76 1.75
N LEU A 109 2.34 -13.29 0.54
CA LEU A 109 1.94 -11.89 0.32
C LEU A 109 0.58 -11.57 0.97
N LEU A 110 -0.43 -12.43 0.76
CA LEU A 110 -1.78 -12.29 1.33
C LEU A 110 -1.77 -12.33 2.86
N THR A 111 -0.88 -13.14 3.44
CA THR A 111 -0.79 -13.33 4.89
C THR A 111 0.30 -12.49 5.54
N PHE A 112 0.96 -11.58 4.81
CA PHE A 112 2.06 -10.75 5.32
C PHE A 112 3.21 -11.55 5.94
N ARG A 113 3.49 -12.73 5.39
CA ARG A 113 4.54 -13.64 5.86
C ARG A 113 5.70 -13.77 4.87
N LEU A 114 5.88 -12.81 3.96
CA LEU A 114 6.98 -12.87 2.98
C LEU A 114 8.38 -12.73 3.58
N GLY A 115 8.50 -12.32 4.85
CA GLY A 115 9.79 -12.11 5.52
C GLY A 115 10.25 -10.66 5.62
N LEU A 116 9.55 -9.71 4.99
CA LEU A 116 9.85 -8.26 5.11
C LEU A 116 8.55 -7.44 5.25
N GLY A 117 8.58 -6.48 6.17
CA GLY A 117 7.49 -5.57 6.50
C GLY A 117 8.02 -4.33 7.21
N GLU A 118 7.17 -3.70 8.00
CA GLU A 118 7.51 -2.78 9.07
C GLU A 118 8.46 -3.49 10.02
N SER A 119 9.61 -2.86 10.23
CA SER A 119 10.74 -3.45 10.92
C SER A 119 11.24 -2.50 11.99
N ASP A 120 11.60 -3.07 13.13
CA ASP A 120 12.34 -2.39 14.20
C ASP A 120 13.85 -2.30 13.91
N ASN A 121 14.37 -3.12 12.99
CA ASN A 121 15.78 -3.12 12.61
C ASN A 121 16.15 -1.75 11.99
N PRO A 122 17.09 -1.00 12.59
CA PRO A 122 17.43 0.34 12.13
C PRO A 122 18.05 0.34 10.72
N GLY A 123 18.89 -0.65 10.40
CA GLY A 123 19.52 -0.75 9.09
C GLY A 123 18.52 -1.02 7.96
N LEU A 124 17.48 -1.84 8.22
CA LEU A 124 16.39 -2.04 7.26
C LEU A 124 15.60 -0.75 7.03
N ARG A 125 15.30 0.01 8.09
CA ARG A 125 14.59 1.30 7.98
C ARG A 125 15.41 2.36 7.24
N GLU A 126 16.71 2.45 7.53
CA GLU A 126 17.63 3.35 6.83
C GLU A 126 17.72 2.99 5.34
N ARG A 127 17.89 1.71 5.03
CA ARG A 127 17.94 1.23 3.64
C ARG A 127 16.64 1.47 2.89
N GLU A 128 15.49 1.28 3.54
CA GLU A 128 14.18 1.57 2.94
C GLU A 128 14.03 3.06 2.58
N ALA A 129 14.51 3.94 3.46
CA ALA A 129 14.50 5.39 3.25
C ALA A 129 15.46 5.80 2.11
N GLU A 130 16.68 5.26 2.08
CA GLU A 130 17.64 5.48 0.99
C GLU A 130 17.11 5.06 -0.38
N LEU A 131 16.31 4.00 -0.41
CA LEU A 131 15.68 3.49 -1.62
C LEU A 131 14.40 4.24 -1.99
N GLU A 132 13.94 5.18 -1.16
CA GLU A 132 12.69 5.93 -1.37
C GLU A 132 11.48 4.99 -1.55
N LEU A 133 11.49 3.82 -0.90
CA LEU A 133 10.40 2.85 -1.03
C LEU A 133 9.11 3.33 -0.36
N HIS A 134 9.26 4.10 0.73
CA HIS A 134 8.16 4.73 1.46
C HIS A 134 6.99 3.77 1.74
N THR A 135 7.26 2.50 2.06
CA THR A 135 6.23 1.47 2.22
C THR A 135 5.31 1.83 3.38
N PHE A 136 5.89 2.35 4.46
CA PHE A 136 5.19 2.88 5.62
C PHE A 136 5.81 4.22 6.09
N GLY A 137 5.01 5.12 6.70
CA GLY A 137 5.50 6.40 7.20
C GLY A 137 5.67 7.54 6.16
N PRO A 138 6.39 8.62 6.54
CA PRO A 138 6.57 9.85 5.76
C PRO A 138 7.47 9.66 4.51
N PRO A 139 7.48 10.61 3.56
CA PRO A 139 6.79 11.91 3.57
C PRO A 139 5.29 11.80 3.24
N LEU A 140 4.53 12.78 3.74
CA LEU A 140 3.15 13.06 3.34
C LEU A 140 3.11 14.46 2.69
N PRO A 141 2.63 14.61 1.43
CA PRO A 141 2.12 13.55 0.57
C PRO A 141 3.20 12.60 0.07
N ARG A 142 2.83 11.33 -0.05
CA ARG A 142 3.68 10.32 -0.70
C ARG A 142 3.81 10.67 -2.18
N THR A 143 5.04 10.63 -2.69
CA THR A 143 5.30 10.66 -4.13
C THR A 143 5.76 9.26 -4.55
N PRO A 144 4.84 8.33 -4.82
CA PRO A 144 5.20 6.94 -5.04
C PRO A 144 5.99 6.77 -6.33
N LEU A 145 7.02 5.93 -6.27
CA LEU A 145 7.72 5.41 -7.45
C LEU A 145 6.72 4.69 -8.37
N LYS A 146 7.04 4.63 -9.67
CA LYS A 146 6.29 3.76 -10.59
C LYS A 146 6.41 2.30 -10.13
N PRO A 147 5.38 1.45 -10.32
CA PRO A 147 5.37 0.07 -9.82
C PRO A 147 6.66 -0.71 -10.08
N ASP A 148 7.16 -0.70 -11.32
CA ASP A 148 8.35 -1.46 -11.69
C ASP A 148 9.65 -0.87 -11.13
N GLU A 149 9.71 0.46 -10.95
CA GLU A 149 10.86 1.08 -10.28
C GLU A 149 10.86 0.74 -8.79
N TRP A 150 9.68 0.75 -8.16
CA TRP A 150 9.53 0.32 -6.78
C TRP A 150 9.94 -1.15 -6.62
N MET A 151 9.48 -2.05 -7.50
CA MET A 151 9.88 -3.46 -7.48
C MET A 151 11.38 -3.67 -7.65
N ARG A 152 12.02 -2.94 -8.58
CA ARG A 152 13.47 -3.02 -8.80
C ARG A 152 14.26 -2.66 -7.55
N ARG A 153 13.85 -1.61 -6.84
CA ARG A 153 14.50 -1.18 -5.60
C ARG A 153 14.19 -2.14 -4.45
N PHE A 154 12.93 -2.52 -4.31
CA PHE A 154 12.46 -3.43 -3.28
C PHE A 154 13.16 -4.80 -3.35
N GLY A 155 13.37 -5.34 -4.56
CA GLY A 155 14.09 -6.60 -4.76
C GLY A 155 15.56 -6.57 -4.31
N THR A 156 16.12 -5.41 -3.97
CA THR A 156 17.47 -5.30 -3.38
C THR A 156 17.49 -5.34 -1.85
N MET A 157 16.32 -5.36 -1.21
CA MET A 157 16.20 -5.46 0.25
C MET A 157 16.43 -6.91 0.70
N PRO A 158 17.22 -7.14 1.76
CA PRO A 158 17.19 -8.42 2.45
C PRO A 158 15.86 -8.57 3.21
N LEU A 159 15.37 -9.80 3.32
CA LEU A 159 14.26 -10.13 4.21
C LEU A 159 14.75 -10.17 5.66
N GLN A 160 13.89 -9.81 6.60
CA GLN A 160 14.21 -9.88 8.03
C GLN A 160 14.01 -11.30 8.60
N TYR A 161 13.06 -12.07 8.07
CA TYR A 161 12.75 -13.44 8.48
C TYR A 161 12.59 -14.35 7.27
N GLN A 162 12.66 -15.67 7.44
CA GLN A 162 12.42 -16.60 6.35
C GLN A 162 10.96 -16.48 5.84
N PRO A 163 10.70 -16.67 4.54
CA PRO A 163 9.33 -16.70 4.02
C PRO A 163 8.47 -17.73 4.79
N GLY A 164 7.33 -17.28 5.29
CA GLY A 164 6.40 -18.05 6.10
C GLY A 164 6.68 -17.99 7.60
N GLU A 165 7.85 -17.57 8.05
CA GLU A 165 8.22 -17.71 9.47
C GLU A 165 7.43 -16.74 10.37
N ARG A 166 7.35 -15.47 9.98
CA ARG A 166 6.77 -14.41 10.81
C ARG A 166 5.81 -13.53 10.02
N TRP A 167 4.77 -13.06 10.71
CA TRP A 167 3.85 -12.05 10.19
C TRP A 167 4.44 -10.65 10.39
N LEU A 168 4.52 -9.86 9.32
CA LEU A 168 5.03 -8.49 9.29
C LEU A 168 4.15 -7.62 8.38
N TYR A 169 3.33 -6.78 8.99
CA TYR A 169 2.64 -5.69 8.29
C TYR A 169 3.65 -4.75 7.63
N ALA A 170 3.51 -4.09 6.48
CA ALA A 170 2.37 -3.98 5.58
C ALA A 170 2.72 -4.35 4.12
N THR A 171 3.95 -4.78 3.86
CA THR A 171 4.56 -4.79 2.52
C THR A 171 3.84 -5.72 1.55
N GLY A 172 3.32 -6.85 2.03
CA GLY A 172 2.59 -7.83 1.22
C GLY A 172 1.52 -7.20 0.33
N SER A 173 0.77 -6.20 0.81
CA SER A 173 -0.29 -5.57 0.02
C SER A 173 0.21 -4.74 -1.16
N HIS A 174 1.39 -4.11 -1.03
CA HIS A 174 1.98 -3.35 -2.15
C HIS A 174 2.39 -4.29 -3.28
N LEU A 175 3.01 -5.41 -2.92
CA LEU A 175 3.40 -6.46 -3.85
C LEU A 175 2.20 -7.10 -4.54
N LEU A 176 1.10 -7.34 -3.81
CA LEU A 176 -0.15 -7.84 -4.41
C LEU A 176 -0.69 -6.90 -5.50
N GLY A 177 -0.61 -5.59 -5.31
CA GLY A 177 -1.04 -4.64 -6.33
C GLY A 177 -0.26 -4.77 -7.64
N VAL A 178 1.06 -4.96 -7.55
CA VAL A 178 1.91 -5.20 -8.72
C VAL A 178 1.65 -6.58 -9.32
N LEU A 179 1.53 -7.61 -8.48
CA LEU A 179 1.23 -8.98 -8.90
C LEU A 179 -0.07 -9.02 -9.71
N ILE A 180 -1.16 -8.44 -9.20
CA ILE A 180 -2.44 -8.36 -9.90
C ILE A 180 -2.26 -7.68 -11.25
N SER A 181 -1.60 -6.52 -11.30
CA SER A 181 -1.42 -5.76 -12.54
C SER A 181 -0.67 -6.59 -13.61
N ARG A 182 0.41 -7.28 -13.21
CA ARG A 182 1.23 -8.09 -14.12
C ARG A 182 0.51 -9.36 -14.56
N VAL A 183 -0.19 -10.07 -13.68
CA VAL A 183 -1.00 -11.24 -14.06
C VAL A 183 -2.16 -10.84 -14.96
N ALA A 184 -2.80 -9.71 -14.66
CA ALA A 184 -3.95 -9.20 -15.41
C ALA A 184 -3.57 -8.64 -16.78
N GLY A 185 -2.34 -8.14 -16.93
CA GLY A 185 -1.89 -7.44 -18.14
C GLY A 185 -2.47 -6.02 -18.28
N GLN A 186 -2.97 -5.43 -17.18
CA GLN A 186 -3.60 -4.12 -17.15
C GLN A 186 -3.32 -3.39 -15.83
N PRO A 187 -3.49 -2.06 -15.75
CA PRO A 187 -3.31 -1.30 -14.51
C PRO A 187 -4.21 -1.79 -13.36
N LEU A 188 -3.69 -1.80 -12.12
CA LEU A 188 -4.45 -2.20 -10.93
C LEU A 188 -5.80 -1.47 -10.80
N GLU A 189 -5.83 -0.17 -11.07
CA GLU A 189 -7.06 0.64 -10.99
C GLU A 189 -8.13 0.16 -11.96
N GLU A 190 -7.75 -0.18 -13.19
CA GLU A 190 -8.67 -0.69 -14.21
C GLU A 190 -9.18 -2.06 -13.81
N PHE A 191 -8.29 -2.96 -13.37
CA PHE A 191 -8.68 -4.28 -12.90
C PHE A 191 -9.65 -4.21 -11.71
N LEU A 192 -9.36 -3.38 -10.70
CA LEU A 192 -10.24 -3.23 -9.54
C LEU A 192 -11.59 -2.60 -9.93
N HIS A 193 -11.59 -1.63 -10.85
CA HIS A 193 -12.83 -1.05 -11.36
C HIS A 193 -13.70 -2.11 -12.03
N GLU A 194 -13.17 -2.81 -13.03
CA GLU A 194 -13.89 -3.80 -13.83
C GLU A 194 -14.33 -5.02 -13.03
N ARG A 195 -13.45 -5.52 -12.16
CA ARG A 195 -13.63 -6.83 -11.53
C ARG A 195 -14.23 -6.76 -10.13
N VAL A 196 -14.18 -5.60 -9.47
CA VAL A 196 -14.66 -5.44 -8.09
C VAL A 196 -15.66 -4.28 -7.98
N PHE A 197 -15.28 -3.07 -8.38
CA PHE A 197 -16.07 -1.88 -8.05
C PHE A 197 -17.35 -1.77 -8.88
N GLU A 198 -17.28 -1.96 -10.20
CA GLU A 198 -18.45 -1.88 -11.08
C GLU A 198 -19.50 -2.96 -10.75
N PRO A 199 -19.15 -4.26 -10.61
CA PRO A 199 -20.12 -5.30 -10.24
C PRO A 199 -20.81 -5.05 -8.89
N LEU A 200 -20.11 -4.41 -7.95
CA LEU A 200 -20.64 -4.10 -6.61
C LEU A 200 -21.28 -2.70 -6.52
N GLY A 201 -21.29 -1.92 -7.61
CA GLY A 201 -21.83 -0.57 -7.64
C GLY A 201 -21.02 0.47 -6.85
N MET A 202 -19.73 0.22 -6.61
CA MET A 202 -18.81 1.07 -5.83
C MET A 202 -18.24 2.24 -6.66
N ARG A 203 -19.12 3.09 -7.18
CA ARG A 203 -18.79 4.13 -8.19
C ARG A 203 -17.86 5.24 -7.70
N ASP A 204 -17.87 5.55 -6.41
CA ASP A 204 -16.99 6.56 -5.80
C ASP A 204 -15.73 5.92 -5.18
N THR A 205 -15.41 4.67 -5.56
CA THR A 205 -14.21 3.99 -5.07
C THR A 205 -13.11 3.95 -6.11
N GLY A 206 -11.91 4.35 -5.70
CA GLY A 206 -10.75 4.38 -6.57
C GLY A 206 -9.53 5.01 -5.92
N PHE A 207 -8.53 5.27 -6.77
CA PHE A 207 -7.25 5.89 -6.39
C PHE A 207 -7.21 7.42 -6.63
N THR A 208 -8.23 8.00 -7.29
CA THR A 208 -8.40 9.47 -7.50
C THR A 208 -9.84 9.94 -7.21
N ALA A 209 -10.02 11.06 -6.47
CA ALA A 209 -11.33 11.46 -5.96
C ALA A 209 -12.04 12.12 -7.13
N ALA A 210 -13.08 11.47 -7.66
CA ALA A 210 -13.81 12.02 -8.79
C ALA A 210 -14.40 13.40 -8.47
N ASP A 211 -14.79 13.60 -7.21
CA ASP A 211 -15.27 14.88 -6.69
C ASP A 211 -14.56 15.27 -5.38
N PRO A 212 -13.48 16.07 -5.47
CA PRO A 212 -12.75 16.52 -4.30
C PRO A 212 -13.58 17.40 -3.34
N ALA A 213 -14.71 17.96 -3.78
CA ALA A 213 -15.57 18.75 -2.90
C ALA A 213 -16.30 17.89 -1.86
N ARG A 214 -16.47 16.59 -2.14
CA ARG A 214 -17.01 15.60 -1.20
C ARG A 214 -15.95 14.94 -0.32
N LEU A 215 -14.67 15.25 -0.51
CA LEU A 215 -13.57 14.63 0.24
C LEU A 215 -13.40 15.28 1.61
N THR A 216 -13.55 14.47 2.66
CA THR A 216 -13.36 14.90 4.05
C THR A 216 -11.91 15.33 4.36
N THR A 217 -11.76 16.29 5.27
CA THR A 217 -10.44 16.72 5.75
C THR A 217 -9.89 15.66 6.70
N ALA A 218 -8.68 15.17 6.40
CA ALA A 218 -7.97 14.26 7.29
C ALA A 218 -7.23 15.05 8.38
N TYR A 219 -7.30 14.59 9.62
CA TYR A 219 -6.60 15.17 10.77
C TYR A 219 -5.66 14.13 11.38
N VAL A 220 -4.47 14.53 11.83
CA VAL A 220 -3.54 13.67 12.58
C VAL A 220 -3.17 14.35 13.90
N GLY A 221 -3.05 13.55 14.97
CA GLY A 221 -2.78 14.05 16.32
C GLY A 221 -4.06 14.40 17.07
N GLY A 222 -4.51 13.50 17.93
CA GLY A 222 -5.66 13.69 18.79
C GLY A 222 -5.24 14.17 20.17
N GLY A 223 -5.32 15.47 20.42
CA GLY A 223 -5.21 16.05 21.75
C GLY A 223 -5.65 17.50 21.71
N ARG A 224 -6.61 17.89 22.56
CA ARG A 224 -7.17 19.26 22.64
C ARG A 224 -6.07 20.32 22.53
N THR A 225 -5.92 20.93 21.36
CA THR A 225 -5.44 22.31 21.34
C THR A 225 -6.56 23.14 21.95
N ARG A 226 -6.21 24.09 22.81
CA ARG A 226 -7.14 25.04 23.45
C ARG A 226 -7.95 25.88 22.41
N SER A 227 -7.66 25.70 21.13
CA SER A 227 -8.29 26.30 19.95
C SER A 227 -9.16 25.34 19.11
N GLY A 228 -9.29 24.06 19.46
CA GLY A 228 -10.14 23.10 18.73
C GLY A 228 -9.65 22.73 17.32
N ARG A 229 -8.38 22.99 17.00
CA ARG A 229 -7.81 22.70 15.67
C ARG A 229 -6.82 21.55 15.79
N GLY A 230 -7.20 20.36 15.31
CA GLY A 230 -6.24 19.33 14.94
C GLY A 230 -5.43 19.78 13.72
N GLU A 231 -4.20 19.31 13.58
CA GLU A 231 -3.42 19.58 12.38
C GLU A 231 -4.02 18.77 11.22
N SER A 232 -4.43 19.48 10.16
CA SER A 232 -4.90 18.83 8.93
C SER A 232 -3.72 18.17 8.24
N VAL A 233 -3.88 16.90 7.87
CA VAL A 233 -2.88 16.21 7.05
C VAL A 233 -3.26 16.31 5.59
N ALA A 234 -2.34 16.89 4.83
CA ALA A 234 -2.40 16.84 3.38
C ALA A 234 -2.04 15.42 2.90
N ASP A 235 -3.02 14.79 2.26
CA ASP A 235 -2.88 13.82 1.18
C ASP A 235 -2.07 12.53 1.44
N CYS A 236 -2.78 11.41 1.65
CA CYS A 236 -2.21 10.06 1.60
C CYS A 236 -2.41 9.45 0.21
N ALA A 237 -1.31 9.19 -0.51
CA ALA A 237 -1.32 8.65 -1.87
C ALA A 237 -0.75 7.24 -2.01
N CYS A 238 -1.51 6.42 -2.75
CA CYS A 238 -1.04 5.21 -3.42
C CYS A 238 -1.67 5.19 -4.82
N PHE A 239 -0.82 5.17 -5.87
CA PHE A 239 -1.15 4.96 -7.29
C PHE A 239 -2.14 5.92 -7.97
N SER A 240 -1.96 6.17 -9.27
CA SER A 240 -2.84 7.06 -10.06
C SER A 240 -3.04 6.57 -11.49
N GLY A 241 -4.29 6.42 -11.90
CA GLY A 241 -4.79 6.42 -13.27
C GLY A 241 -5.78 7.59 -13.49
N ARG A 242 -6.02 7.97 -14.74
CA ARG A 242 -6.96 9.07 -15.10
C ARG A 242 -8.29 8.48 -15.57
N ARG A 243 -9.43 9.09 -15.21
CA ARG A 243 -10.72 8.87 -15.88
C ARG A 243 -11.57 10.14 -16.09
N ARG A 244 -12.56 10.00 -16.97
CA ARG A 244 -13.65 10.93 -17.31
C ARG A 244 -15.04 10.30 -16.98
N ARG A 245 -15.84 11.07 -16.21
CA ARG A 245 -17.30 11.34 -16.08
C ARG A 245 -18.44 10.37 -16.53
N PRO A 246 -19.67 10.51 -15.94
CA PRO A 246 -20.45 9.41 -15.32
C PRO A 246 -21.93 9.24 -15.78
N ASP A 247 -22.69 8.27 -15.23
CA ASP A 247 -24.09 8.50 -14.75
C ASP A 247 -24.73 7.46 -13.77
N LEU A 248 -25.62 8.01 -12.92
CA LEU A 248 -26.78 7.56 -12.09
C LEU A 248 -26.95 6.25 -11.27
N ASP A 249 -27.10 6.50 -9.96
CA ASP A 249 -27.85 5.95 -8.80
C ASP A 249 -28.38 4.49 -8.67
N ARG A 250 -28.09 3.86 -7.53
CA ARG A 250 -29.02 3.19 -6.58
C ARG A 250 -28.26 2.67 -5.35
N GLY A 251 -28.88 2.79 -4.17
CA GLY A 251 -28.27 2.75 -2.85
C GLY A 251 -27.36 1.56 -2.51
N ARG A 252 -26.26 1.88 -1.81
CA ARG A 252 -25.39 0.96 -1.06
C ARG A 252 -24.33 1.73 -0.25
N LEU A 253 -23.72 0.99 0.68
CA LEU A 253 -22.72 1.24 1.74
C LEU A 253 -21.76 2.44 1.61
N PRO A 254 -21.18 2.95 2.73
CA PRO A 254 -20.18 4.02 2.69
C PRO A 254 -18.97 3.64 1.84
N ARG A 255 -18.47 4.64 1.10
CA ARG A 255 -17.68 4.48 -0.12
C ARG A 255 -16.20 4.76 0.15
N VAL A 256 -15.35 3.96 -0.49
CA VAL A 256 -13.94 3.74 -0.11
C VAL A 256 -13.03 4.54 -1.01
N TYR A 257 -11.95 5.15 -0.50
CA TYR A 257 -11.10 5.99 -1.35
C TYR A 257 -9.62 6.04 -0.90
N GLN A 258 -8.66 6.06 -1.84
CA GLN A 258 -7.22 6.36 -1.65
C GLN A 258 -6.84 7.44 -2.68
N ASP A 259 -6.01 8.47 -2.38
CA ASP A 259 -5.80 9.61 -3.32
C ASP A 259 -4.38 9.91 -3.76
N ALA A 260 -4.17 10.08 -5.07
CA ALA A 260 -3.00 10.69 -5.65
C ALA A 260 -3.08 12.22 -5.87
N ALA A 261 -2.12 12.93 -5.28
CA ALA A 261 -1.70 14.31 -5.52
C ALA A 261 -1.99 14.96 -6.89
N ARG A 262 -2.88 15.97 -7.01
CA ARG A 262 -2.75 17.04 -8.02
C ARG A 262 -2.24 18.32 -7.37
N ARG A 263 -1.12 18.86 -7.87
CA ARG A 263 -0.53 20.12 -7.41
C ARG A 263 -1.52 21.28 -7.59
N ARG A 264 -1.92 21.94 -6.49
CA ARG A 264 -2.40 23.33 -6.51
C ARG A 264 -1.27 24.25 -6.00
N PRO A 265 -1.07 25.44 -6.58
CA PRO A 265 -0.12 26.40 -6.04
C PRO A 265 -0.65 26.98 -4.71
N PRO A 266 0.23 27.28 -3.74
CA PRO A 266 -0.18 27.87 -2.48
C PRO A 266 -0.70 29.30 -2.70
N VAL A 267 -1.80 29.63 -2.02
CA VAL A 267 -2.27 31.00 -1.84
C VAL A 267 -1.29 31.69 -0.91
N ALA A 268 -0.61 32.73 -1.41
CA ALA A 268 0.39 33.48 -0.66
C ALA A 268 -0.25 34.28 0.48
N CYS A 269 0.09 33.94 1.72
CA CYS A 269 -0.13 34.83 2.86
C CYS A 269 1.14 35.66 3.06
N SER A 270 1.10 36.93 2.67
CA SER A 270 2.21 37.87 2.84
C SER A 270 2.49 38.13 4.32
N ARG A 271 3.74 37.91 4.76
CA ARG A 271 4.29 38.59 5.94
C ARG A 271 5.58 39.32 5.54
N ARG A 272 5.59 40.60 5.87
CA ARG A 272 6.65 41.58 5.60
C ARG A 272 7.82 41.41 6.58
N GLY A 273 9.04 41.54 6.05
CA GLY A 273 10.17 42.28 6.63
C GLY A 273 10.89 41.70 7.86
N ALA A 274 12.16 41.30 7.68
CA ALA A 274 13.33 42.02 8.23
C ALA A 274 14.65 41.28 7.90
N ASP A 275 15.61 42.05 7.39
CA ASP A 275 17.08 41.96 7.43
C ASP A 275 17.88 40.74 6.92
N ASP A 276 18.33 40.88 5.67
CA ASP A 276 19.72 41.07 5.23
C ASP A 276 20.94 40.64 6.09
N ARG A 277 21.64 39.64 5.53
CA ARG A 277 23.09 39.52 5.23
C ARG A 277 23.98 38.48 5.97
N PRO A 278 24.89 37.79 5.24
CA PRO A 278 25.70 36.65 5.71
C PRO A 278 27.18 37.02 5.98
N PRO A 279 28.02 36.04 6.40
CA PRO A 279 29.22 35.78 5.58
C PRO A 279 29.68 34.30 5.50
N HIS A 280 29.97 33.85 4.25
CA HIS A 280 31.21 33.27 3.68
C HIS A 280 32.19 32.32 4.45
N PRO A 281 33.04 31.55 3.72
CA PRO A 281 33.24 30.11 3.91
C PRO A 281 34.66 29.72 4.38
N ALA A 282 34.86 28.44 4.71
CA ALA A 282 36.20 27.86 4.83
C ALA A 282 36.33 26.55 4.04
N THR A 283 37.48 26.46 3.41
CA THR A 283 38.00 25.55 2.39
C THR A 283 38.65 24.28 2.95
N ALA A 284 38.94 23.36 2.02
CA ALA A 284 40.05 22.38 2.00
C ALA A 284 39.78 21.00 2.66
N SER A 285 40.31 19.87 2.21
CA SER A 285 41.02 19.45 0.98
C SER A 285 41.36 17.96 1.13
N GLY A 286 41.55 17.24 0.01
CA GLY A 286 42.29 15.96 -0.07
C GLY A 286 41.47 14.70 0.26
N GLY A 287 41.58 13.57 -0.44
CA GLY A 287 42.53 13.16 -1.47
C GLY A 287 42.67 11.64 -1.49
N ARG A 288 42.21 11.03 -2.60
CA ARG A 288 42.78 9.87 -3.31
C ARG A 288 42.80 8.44 -2.70
N ARG A 289 42.11 7.56 -3.45
CA ARG A 289 42.57 6.36 -4.20
C ARG A 289 42.68 4.97 -3.52
N LEU A 290 41.95 4.05 -4.16
CA LEU A 290 42.06 2.58 -4.25
C LEU A 290 43.43 2.10 -4.82
N PRO A 291 43.77 0.79 -4.73
CA PRO A 291 43.39 -0.25 -5.74
C PRO A 291 43.01 -1.62 -5.13
N ARG A 292 42.01 -2.37 -5.63
CA ARG A 292 42.00 -3.42 -6.69
C ARG A 292 42.93 -4.64 -6.50
N ALA A 293 42.33 -5.82 -6.35
CA ALA A 293 42.55 -7.12 -7.02
C ALA A 293 41.64 -8.16 -6.31
N GLY A 294 40.92 -9.11 -6.90
CA GLY A 294 41.04 -9.82 -8.17
C GLY A 294 41.20 -11.32 -7.86
N HIS A 295 40.19 -12.17 -8.08
CA HIS A 295 40.29 -13.42 -8.87
C HIS A 295 38.99 -14.25 -8.87
N ARG A 296 38.76 -14.82 -10.05
CA ARG A 296 37.65 -15.69 -10.51
C ARG A 296 37.94 -17.17 -10.25
N LEU A 297 36.87 -17.99 -10.41
CA LEU A 297 36.75 -19.37 -10.95
C LEU A 297 36.03 -20.28 -9.94
N GLY A 298 35.08 -21.14 -10.27
CA GLY A 298 34.51 -21.57 -11.55
C GLY A 298 33.31 -22.51 -11.29
N LEU A 299 32.38 -22.52 -12.24
CA LEU A 299 31.19 -23.38 -12.28
C LEU A 299 31.54 -24.82 -12.67
N ARG A 300 30.76 -25.83 -12.22
CA ARG A 300 29.82 -26.64 -13.06
C ARG A 300 29.25 -27.88 -12.33
N PRO A 301 28.12 -28.46 -12.83
CA PRO A 301 26.98 -28.98 -12.05
C PRO A 301 26.87 -30.52 -12.11
N VAL A 302 25.80 -31.13 -11.55
CA VAL A 302 25.10 -32.29 -12.16
C VAL A 302 23.78 -32.72 -11.45
N ARG A 303 22.72 -32.81 -12.28
CA ARG A 303 21.53 -33.70 -12.36
C ARG A 303 20.43 -33.79 -11.29
N GLN A 304 19.22 -33.42 -11.74
CA GLN A 304 17.92 -33.99 -11.37
C GLN A 304 17.56 -35.22 -12.24
N PRO A 305 16.67 -36.11 -11.77
CA PRO A 305 15.79 -36.92 -12.61
C PRO A 305 14.34 -36.38 -12.65
N GLY A 306 13.70 -36.56 -13.81
CA GLY A 306 12.37 -36.07 -14.18
C GLY A 306 11.16 -36.93 -13.73
N PRO A 307 9.97 -36.72 -14.35
CA PRO A 307 8.68 -36.76 -13.66
C PRO A 307 7.90 -38.08 -13.80
N VAL A 308 7.02 -38.35 -12.84
CA VAL A 308 5.96 -39.37 -12.93
C VAL A 308 4.62 -38.69 -13.26
N ARG A 309 3.96 -39.19 -14.30
CA ARG A 309 2.60 -38.82 -14.75
C ARG A 309 1.55 -39.79 -14.20
N LEU A 310 0.31 -39.30 -14.22
CA LEU A 310 -1.00 -39.95 -14.40
C LEU A 310 -1.88 -40.15 -13.16
N GLY A 311 -3.11 -39.62 -13.27
CA GLY A 311 -4.25 -40.04 -12.46
C GLY A 311 -5.48 -39.13 -12.52
N ARG A 312 -6.15 -39.03 -13.68
CA ARG A 312 -7.52 -38.48 -13.78
C ARG A 312 -8.53 -39.40 -13.06
N ARG A 313 -9.46 -38.81 -12.28
CA ARG A 313 -10.90 -39.15 -12.11
C ARG A 313 -11.48 -38.19 -11.04
N ALA A 314 -12.25 -37.17 -11.41
CA ALA A 314 -13.72 -37.17 -11.60
C ALA A 314 -14.52 -37.48 -10.31
N ARG A 315 -15.19 -36.47 -9.73
CA ARG A 315 -16.66 -36.26 -9.71
C ARG A 315 -17.11 -35.30 -8.58
N HIS A 316 -17.95 -34.35 -8.99
CA HIS A 316 -19.03 -33.63 -8.28
C HIS A 316 -18.83 -33.11 -6.85
N ALA A 317 -18.99 -31.79 -6.69
CA ALA A 317 -19.76 -31.22 -5.59
C ALA A 317 -20.31 -29.85 -6.00
N VAL A 318 -21.64 -29.74 -5.99
CA VAL A 318 -22.43 -28.51 -5.99
C VAL A 318 -22.47 -28.00 -4.56
N VAL A 319 -22.16 -26.73 -4.30
CA VAL A 319 -22.55 -26.07 -3.05
C VAL A 319 -23.01 -24.65 -3.33
N HIS A 320 -24.19 -24.40 -2.78
CA HIS A 320 -24.97 -23.17 -2.75
C HIS A 320 -24.32 -22.06 -1.92
N ASP A 321 -24.63 -20.85 -2.37
CA ASP A 321 -24.95 -19.63 -1.60
C ASP A 321 -24.03 -19.22 -0.44
N LEU A 322 -23.35 -18.11 -0.72
CA LEU A 322 -22.46 -17.32 0.12
C LEU A 322 -23.24 -16.33 1.00
#